data_AF-A0A0V0SGW8-F1
#
_entry.id   AF-A0A0V0SGW8-F1
#
_cell.length_a   1.000
_cell.length_b   1.000
_cell.length_c   1.000
_cell.angle_alpha   90.00
_cell.angle_beta   90.00
_cell.angle_gamma   90.00
#
_symmetry.space_group_name_H-M   'P 1'
#
loop_
_entity.id
_entity.type
_entity.pdbx_description
1 polymer ?
#
loop_
_entity_poly.entity_id
_entity_poly.type
_entity_poly.pdbx_seq_one_letter_code
_entity_poly.pdbx_strand_id
1 'polypeptide(L)'
;MSTRRRDRASENEQAHSNGGRTGADPEADPLASPGGSLQWVPVREITPSVYRGAYYCPPPAFSPEMNSVEWLQRLEDFFCVSGVPPSDHGMVARYLLSDSVRRVLYPAKQAKEISFEEFKKQLLGMYGPEESTGQLIQRFHALHQREGQTIEQYAQEVAEVGRRAGVSERDLVARFARGITSKQAYMAMRLQEPPTLAEARKLVSKIMRAEEDFHQSRQSHTSNPKPEKSEVAQSIEALIREICNKYQMSGRQTPSEFLKQLIGKPVMVKLNSGLDYRGILACLDGYLNVALEQTEEYANGQLKQKYGDAFIRGNNVLYISTQKRRA
;
A
#
# COMPACT_ATOMS: atom_id res chain seq x y z
N MET A 1 18.74 66.42 -7.74
CA MET A 1 18.27 67.78 -8.08
C MET A 1 16.81 67.93 -7.63
N SER A 2 16.54 69.01 -6.89
CA SER A 2 15.25 69.68 -6.56
C SER A 2 13.97 68.86 -6.33
N THR A 3 13.52 68.66 -5.08
CA THR A 3 12.62 69.54 -4.25
C THR A 3 11.23 69.86 -4.85
N ARG A 4 10.14 69.45 -4.17
CA ARG A 4 9.33 70.34 -3.30
C ARG A 4 8.13 69.61 -2.66
N ARG A 5 8.05 69.72 -1.32
CA ARG A 5 6.84 69.52 -0.50
C ARG A 5 5.83 70.66 -0.71
N ARG A 6 4.55 70.41 -0.41
CA ARG A 6 3.67 71.41 0.20
C ARG A 6 2.50 70.76 0.95
N ASP A 7 2.47 71.02 2.25
CA ASP A 7 1.39 70.78 3.19
C ASP A 7 0.18 71.68 2.91
N ARG A 8 -1.01 71.26 3.39
CA ARG A 8 -2.12 72.18 3.67
C ARG A 8 -2.97 71.65 4.83
N ALA A 9 -3.01 72.41 5.90
CA ALA A 9 -3.93 72.32 7.04
C ALA A 9 -4.93 73.49 6.99
N SER A 10 -6.08 73.33 7.66
CA SER A 10 -7.00 74.32 8.30
C SER A 10 -8.31 73.58 8.65
N GLU A 11 -8.60 73.28 9.94
CA GLU A 11 -9.41 74.07 10.92
C GLU A 11 -10.91 74.16 10.55
N ASN A 12 -11.85 73.48 11.24
CA ASN A 12 -12.46 73.68 12.59
C ASN A 12 -13.72 74.58 12.55
N GLU A 13 -14.88 74.05 12.97
CA GLU A 13 -15.81 74.64 13.98
C GLU A 13 -17.23 74.02 13.97
N GLN A 14 -17.78 73.90 15.19
CA GLN A 14 -19.10 73.41 15.58
C GLN A 14 -20.12 74.57 15.70
N ALA A 15 -21.43 74.27 15.62
CA ALA A 15 -22.45 74.51 16.69
C ALA A 15 -23.88 74.83 16.18
N HIS A 16 -24.82 74.03 16.70
CA HIS A 16 -26.23 74.25 17.12
C HIS A 16 -27.07 75.46 16.64
N SER A 17 -28.37 75.22 16.33
CA SER A 17 -29.53 75.65 17.16
C SER A 17 -30.92 75.32 16.55
N ASN A 18 -31.91 75.19 17.43
CA ASN A 18 -33.28 74.64 17.32
C ASN A 18 -34.40 75.64 16.91
N GLY A 19 -35.57 75.08 16.54
CA GLY A 19 -36.91 75.64 16.76
C GLY A 19 -37.90 75.24 15.65
N GLY A 20 -39.11 74.66 15.82
CA GLY A 20 -39.97 74.40 16.97
C GLY A 20 -41.39 74.98 16.75
N ARG A 21 -42.45 74.16 16.94
CA ARG A 21 -43.92 74.47 17.14
C ARG A 21 -44.84 74.45 15.88
N THR A 22 -46.13 74.04 15.89
CA THR A 22 -47.12 73.43 16.84
C THR A 22 -48.42 73.14 16.05
N GLY A 23 -49.25 72.18 16.48
CA GLY A 23 -50.70 72.13 16.17
C GLY A 23 -51.37 70.76 16.37
N ALA A 24 -52.17 70.62 17.44
CA ALA A 24 -53.14 69.53 17.72
C ALA A 24 -54.49 69.83 17.02
N ASP A 25 -55.39 68.88 16.68
CA ASP A 25 -56.27 68.08 17.56
C ASP A 25 -57.09 67.01 16.73
N PRO A 26 -57.99 66.17 17.31
CA PRO A 26 -58.12 64.72 17.03
C PRO A 26 -59.47 64.25 16.42
N GLU A 27 -59.56 62.99 15.95
CA GLU A 27 -60.73 62.10 16.12
C GLU A 27 -60.43 60.63 15.66
N ALA A 28 -61.10 59.68 16.33
CA ALA A 28 -60.90 58.21 16.45
C ALA A 28 -61.24 57.39 15.16
N ASP A 29 -60.97 56.09 14.93
CA ASP A 29 -60.43 54.87 15.59
C ASP A 29 -60.37 53.76 14.47
N PRO A 30 -59.99 52.47 14.66
CA PRO A 30 -58.77 51.87 15.21
C PRO A 30 -58.18 50.77 14.28
N LEU A 31 -56.97 50.26 14.61
CA LEU A 31 -56.47 48.86 14.48
C LEU A 31 -54.98 48.80 14.10
N ALA A 32 -54.11 48.83 15.11
CA ALA A 32 -52.85 48.07 15.12
C ALA A 32 -52.31 48.02 16.56
N SER A 33 -52.16 46.81 17.10
CA SER A 33 -51.63 46.56 18.44
C SER A 33 -50.22 47.13 18.61
N PRO A 34 -49.94 47.99 19.59
CA PRO A 34 -48.57 48.42 19.90
C PRO A 34 -47.85 47.34 20.70
N GLY A 35 -46.60 47.08 20.29
CA GLY A 35 -45.72 46.06 20.84
C GLY A 35 -45.60 46.10 22.37
N GLY A 36 -45.78 44.92 22.97
CA GLY A 36 -45.50 44.68 24.38
C GLY A 36 -44.02 44.88 24.69
N SER A 37 -43.78 45.72 25.69
CA SER A 37 -42.51 45.95 26.38
C SER A 37 -41.78 44.63 26.68
N LEU A 38 -40.52 44.52 26.26
CA LEU A 38 -39.63 43.42 26.66
C LEU A 38 -39.26 43.60 28.14
N GLN A 39 -39.96 42.87 29.01
CA GLN A 39 -39.60 42.69 30.41
C GLN A 39 -38.34 41.82 30.50
N TRP A 40 -37.23 42.40 30.98
CA TRP A 40 -36.07 41.63 31.41
C TRP A 40 -36.39 40.91 32.71
N VAL A 41 -36.59 39.60 32.65
CA VAL A 41 -36.65 38.72 33.83
C VAL A 41 -35.21 38.29 34.15
N PRO A 42 -34.78 38.21 35.42
CA PRO A 42 -33.42 37.75 35.73
C PRO A 42 -33.20 36.34 35.18
N VAL A 43 -32.16 36.18 34.36
CA VAL A 43 -31.68 34.87 33.90
C VAL A 43 -31.36 34.06 35.15
N ARG A 44 -32.04 32.93 35.35
CA ARG A 44 -31.63 31.95 36.35
C ARG A 44 -30.23 31.51 35.97
N GLU A 45 -29.24 31.90 36.76
CA GLU A 45 -27.88 31.36 36.66
C GLU A 45 -27.96 29.84 36.77
N ILE A 46 -27.72 29.17 35.65
CA ILE A 46 -27.33 27.77 35.68
C ILE A 46 -25.91 27.80 36.24
N THR A 47 -25.78 27.57 37.55
CA THR A 47 -24.49 27.41 38.21
C THR A 47 -23.66 26.38 37.43
N PRO A 48 -22.49 26.75 36.90
CA PRO A 48 -21.60 25.78 36.29
C PRO A 48 -21.11 24.86 37.41
N SER A 49 -21.46 23.59 37.32
CA SER A 49 -20.83 22.52 38.07
C SER A 49 -19.33 22.64 37.89
N VAL A 50 -18.62 22.83 39.01
CA VAL A 50 -17.17 22.94 39.11
C VAL A 50 -16.48 21.77 38.38
N TYR A 51 -16.01 21.99 37.15
CA TYR A 51 -15.02 21.14 36.49
C TYR A 51 -14.00 22.00 35.75
N ARG A 52 -12.90 22.27 36.47
CA ARG A 52 -11.50 22.09 36.06
C ARG A 52 -11.13 22.53 34.64
N GLY A 53 -10.36 23.63 34.59
CA GLY A 53 -9.88 24.26 33.38
C GLY A 53 -9.06 23.37 32.43
N ALA A 54 -9.43 23.44 31.17
CA ALA A 54 -8.62 24.06 30.12
C ALA A 54 -9.60 24.46 29.01
N TYR A 55 -9.63 25.72 28.60
CA TYR A 55 -10.33 26.10 27.38
C TYR A 55 -9.57 25.48 26.22
N TYR A 56 -9.97 24.28 25.80
CA TYR A 56 -9.43 23.66 24.59
C TYR A 56 -9.96 24.44 23.41
N CYS A 57 -9.20 25.43 22.97
CA CYS A 57 -9.55 26.23 21.80
C CYS A 57 -9.48 25.35 20.55
N PRO A 58 -10.42 25.50 19.59
CA PRO A 58 -10.27 24.88 18.29
C PRO A 58 -8.96 25.35 17.64
N PRO A 59 -8.32 24.50 16.82
CA PRO A 59 -7.13 24.92 16.08
C PRO A 59 -7.44 26.15 15.20
N PRO A 60 -6.44 27.01 14.92
CA PRO A 60 -6.65 28.12 14.01
C PRO A 60 -7.10 27.62 12.63
N ALA A 61 -7.76 28.49 11.86
CA ALA A 61 -8.24 28.12 10.54
C ALA A 61 -7.08 27.62 9.66
N PHE A 62 -7.25 26.45 9.04
CA PHE A 62 -6.23 25.87 8.19
C PHE A 62 -5.95 26.77 6.98
N SER A 63 -4.69 27.09 6.76
CA SER A 63 -4.20 27.76 5.56
C SER A 63 -3.16 26.88 4.83
N PRO A 64 -2.95 27.09 3.51
CA PRO A 64 -2.04 26.26 2.71
C PRO A 64 -0.60 26.19 3.23
N GLU A 65 -0.16 27.19 4.00
CA GLU A 65 1.21 27.30 4.52
C GLU A 65 1.43 26.42 5.76
N MET A 66 0.36 25.84 6.33
CA MET A 66 0.40 25.04 7.54
C MET A 66 0.72 23.57 7.25
N ASN A 67 1.33 22.88 8.23
CA ASN A 67 1.47 21.43 8.18
C ASN A 67 0.09 20.77 8.37
N SER A 68 -0.45 20.20 7.30
CA SER A 68 -1.78 19.58 7.26
C SER A 68 -1.92 18.37 8.19
N VAL A 69 -0.87 17.57 8.38
CA VAL A 69 -0.89 16.40 9.27
C VAL A 69 -0.96 16.85 10.73
N GLU A 70 -0.11 17.79 11.12
CA GLU A 70 -0.10 18.32 12.48
C GLU A 70 -1.40 19.07 12.80
N TRP A 71 -1.90 19.87 11.86
CA TRP A 71 -3.17 20.57 12.03
C TRP A 71 -4.35 19.61 12.20
N LEU A 72 -4.39 18.54 11.40
CA LEU A 72 -5.45 17.56 11.47
C LEU A 72 -5.41 16.77 12.78
N GLN A 73 -4.22 16.44 13.28
CA GLN A 73 -4.05 15.81 14.59
C GLN A 73 -4.59 16.72 15.71
N ARG A 74 -4.27 18.02 15.69
CA ARG A 74 -4.83 18.99 16.66
C ARG A 74 -6.34 19.11 16.56
N LEU A 75 -6.92 18.98 15.37
CA LEU A 75 -8.36 18.98 15.17
C LEU A 75 -9.03 17.73 15.76
N GLU A 76 -8.44 16.56 15.55
CA GLU A 76 -8.92 15.30 16.13
C GLU A 76 -8.83 15.31 17.67
N ASP A 77 -7.73 15.84 18.21
CA ASP A 77 -7.57 16.06 19.66
C ASP A 77 -8.66 17.00 20.20
N PHE A 78 -8.95 18.10 19.49
CA PHE A 78 -10.02 19.03 19.84
C PHE A 78 -11.40 18.35 19.83
N PHE A 79 -11.71 17.52 18.84
CA PHE A 79 -12.96 16.77 18.79
C PHE A 79 -13.10 15.80 19.96
N CYS A 80 -12.03 15.07 20.26
CA CYS A 80 -11.98 14.11 21.36
C CYS A 80 -12.25 14.81 22.71
N VAL A 81 -11.54 15.90 22.98
CA VAL A 81 -11.62 16.61 24.27
C VAL A 81 -12.92 17.40 24.41
N SER A 82 -13.43 17.97 23.33
CA SER A 82 -14.67 18.78 23.34
C SER A 82 -15.93 17.94 23.22
N GLY A 83 -15.82 16.62 23.02
CA GLY A 83 -16.95 15.72 22.88
C GLY A 83 -17.79 15.97 21.62
N VAL A 84 -17.19 16.43 20.52
CA VAL A 84 -17.91 16.69 19.27
C VAL A 84 -18.40 15.35 18.70
N PRO A 85 -19.70 15.19 18.40
CA PRO A 85 -20.23 13.98 17.80
C PRO A 85 -19.52 13.65 16.47
N PRO A 86 -19.18 12.38 16.19
CA PRO A 86 -18.55 11.98 14.93
C PRO A 86 -19.33 12.37 13.66
N SER A 87 -20.67 12.52 13.77
CA SER A 87 -21.52 13.02 12.68
C SER A 87 -21.18 14.45 12.26
N ASP A 88 -20.69 15.26 13.20
CA ASP A 88 -20.53 16.70 13.04
C ASP A 88 -19.08 17.09 12.69
N HIS A 89 -18.14 16.14 12.79
CA HIS A 89 -16.71 16.36 12.54
C HIS A 89 -16.45 16.99 11.17
N GLY A 90 -17.12 16.52 10.11
CA GLY A 90 -16.97 17.07 8.76
C GLY A 90 -17.46 18.52 8.65
N MET A 91 -18.55 18.85 9.35
CA MET A 91 -19.09 20.20 9.39
C MET A 91 -18.14 21.14 10.13
N VAL A 92 -17.69 20.78 11.32
CA VAL A 92 -16.77 21.61 12.12
C VAL A 92 -15.44 21.80 11.40
N ALA A 93 -14.90 20.75 10.79
CA ALA A 93 -13.67 20.83 9.99
C ALA A 93 -13.78 21.84 8.85
N ARG A 94 -14.92 21.89 8.15
CA ARG A 94 -15.18 22.84 7.06
C ARG A 94 -15.19 24.30 7.53
N TYR A 95 -15.72 24.57 8.73
CA TYR A 95 -15.72 25.93 9.32
C TYR A 95 -14.32 26.38 9.74
N LEU A 96 -13.44 25.44 10.05
CA LEU A 96 -12.04 25.70 10.41
C LEU A 96 -11.10 25.72 9.19
N LEU A 97 -11.61 25.88 7.97
CA LEU A 97 -10.80 26.14 6.78
C LEU A 97 -10.75 27.63 6.45
N SER A 98 -9.59 28.12 6.02
CA SER A 98 -9.50 29.42 5.33
C SER A 98 -10.37 29.45 4.07
N ASP A 99 -10.79 30.65 3.65
CA ASP A 99 -11.65 30.82 2.46
C ASP A 99 -11.01 30.30 1.18
N SER A 100 -9.68 30.41 1.05
CA SER A 100 -8.93 29.88 -0.10
C SER A 100 -9.02 28.36 -0.16
N VAL A 101 -8.74 27.66 0.94
CA VAL A 101 -8.80 26.19 1.01
C VAL A 101 -10.25 25.70 0.87
N ARG A 102 -11.22 26.38 1.49
CA ARG A 102 -12.63 25.99 1.43
C ARG A 102 -13.18 26.00 0.00
N ARG A 103 -12.82 27.00 -0.81
CA ARG A 103 -13.23 27.09 -2.23
C ARG A 103 -12.64 25.97 -3.08
N VAL A 104 -11.44 25.52 -2.72
CA VAL A 104 -10.72 24.46 -3.42
C VAL A 104 -11.29 23.07 -3.06
N LEU A 105 -11.53 22.81 -1.77
CA LEU A 105 -12.07 21.52 -1.31
C LEU A 105 -13.58 21.37 -1.58
N TYR A 106 -14.34 22.47 -1.62
CA TYR A 106 -15.79 22.45 -1.87
C TYR A 106 -16.17 23.38 -3.03
N PRO A 107 -16.01 22.95 -4.29
CA PRO A 107 -16.45 23.72 -5.44
C PRO A 107 -17.98 23.92 -5.38
N ALA A 108 -18.46 25.08 -5.84
CA ALA A 108 -19.84 25.59 -5.67
C ALA A 108 -21.00 24.71 -6.21
N LYS A 109 -20.72 23.51 -6.73
CA LYS A 109 -21.71 22.53 -7.21
C LYS A 109 -21.86 21.28 -6.31
N GLN A 110 -21.03 21.13 -5.28
CA GLN A 110 -21.12 20.04 -4.30
C GLN A 110 -21.48 20.62 -2.92
N ALA A 111 -22.79 20.79 -2.69
CA ALA A 111 -23.33 21.15 -1.37
C ALA A 111 -23.59 19.92 -0.49
N LYS A 112 -22.96 18.77 -0.78
CA LYS A 112 -23.14 17.56 0.02
C LYS A 112 -22.13 17.58 1.16
N GLU A 113 -22.61 17.34 2.38
CA GLU A 113 -21.75 17.07 3.53
C GLU A 113 -20.85 15.87 3.20
N ILE A 114 -19.54 16.08 3.21
CA ILE A 114 -18.56 15.00 3.09
C ILE A 114 -18.30 14.44 4.49
N SER A 115 -18.09 13.13 4.59
CA SER A 115 -17.68 12.51 5.85
C SER A 115 -16.32 13.06 6.28
N PHE A 116 -16.03 12.99 7.57
CA PHE A 116 -14.73 13.44 8.08
C PHE A 116 -13.55 12.66 7.47
N GLU A 117 -13.72 11.38 7.16
CA GLU A 117 -12.71 10.58 6.46
C GLU A 117 -12.46 11.06 5.03
N GLU A 118 -13.51 11.39 4.29
CA GLU A 118 -13.36 11.94 2.93
C GLU A 118 -12.73 13.33 2.96
N PHE A 119 -13.08 14.15 3.97
CA PHE A 119 -12.41 15.42 4.23
C PHE A 119 -10.90 15.24 4.45
N LYS A 120 -10.50 14.33 5.36
CA LYS A 120 -9.08 14.04 5.66
C LYS A 120 -8.32 13.64 4.40
N LYS A 121 -8.90 12.75 3.60
CA LYS A 121 -8.32 12.28 2.35
C LYS A 121 -8.12 13.40 1.34
N GLN A 122 -9.11 14.27 1.15
CA GLN A 122 -9.00 15.40 0.22
C GLN A 122 -8.00 16.45 0.69
N LEU A 123 -8.02 16.80 1.98
CA LEU A 123 -7.08 17.76 2.58
C LEU A 123 -5.63 17.29 2.43
N LEU A 124 -5.34 16.04 2.81
CA LEU A 124 -3.99 15.48 2.71
C LEU A 124 -3.58 15.19 1.26
N GLY A 125 -4.52 14.90 0.37
CA GLY A 125 -4.23 14.74 -1.06
C GLY A 125 -3.75 16.05 -1.72
N MET A 126 -4.21 17.20 -1.21
CA MET A 126 -3.90 18.51 -1.77
C MET A 126 -2.81 19.29 -1.03
N TYR A 127 -2.78 19.16 0.30
CA TYR A 127 -1.91 19.93 1.19
C TYR A 127 -1.09 19.02 2.11
N GLY A 128 -1.13 17.70 1.91
CA GLY A 128 -0.28 16.74 2.61
C GLY A 128 1.20 17.04 2.39
N PRO A 129 2.09 16.61 3.30
CA PRO A 129 3.52 16.63 3.02
C PRO A 129 3.77 15.82 1.74
N GLU A 130 4.45 16.39 0.76
CA GLU A 130 4.94 15.60 -0.37
C GLU A 130 5.86 14.52 0.19
N GLU A 131 5.48 13.24 0.00
CA GLU A 131 6.35 12.12 0.35
C GLU A 131 7.69 12.36 -0.34
N SER A 132 8.79 12.37 0.42
CA SER A 132 10.10 12.53 -0.20
C SER A 132 10.37 11.39 -1.17
N THR A 133 11.17 11.64 -2.20
CA THR A 133 11.56 10.59 -3.16
C THR A 133 12.12 9.35 -2.45
N GLY A 134 12.87 9.54 -1.36
CA GLY A 134 13.38 8.44 -0.54
C GLY A 134 12.29 7.63 0.16
N GLN A 135 11.26 8.28 0.72
CA GLN A 135 10.11 7.60 1.33
C GLN A 135 9.31 6.81 0.29
N LEU A 136 9.12 7.39 -0.89
CA LEU A 136 8.44 6.73 -2.02
C LEU A 136 9.21 5.49 -2.49
N ILE A 137 10.54 5.57 -2.60
CA ILE A 137 11.40 4.43 -2.94
C ILE A 137 11.32 3.33 -1.89
N GLN A 138 11.38 3.68 -0.60
CA GLN A 138 11.25 2.70 0.49
C GLN A 138 9.90 1.99 0.44
N ARG A 139 8.81 2.75 0.26
CA ARG A 139 7.45 2.21 0.12
C ARG A 139 7.33 1.34 -1.13
N PHE A 140 7.90 1.77 -2.25
CA PHE A 140 7.94 0.99 -3.50
C PHE A 140 8.59 -0.38 -3.29
N HIS A 141 9.74 -0.44 -2.61
CA HIS A 141 10.42 -1.71 -2.33
C HIS A 141 9.66 -2.63 -1.37
N ALA A 142 8.84 -2.07 -0.50
CA ALA A 142 7.99 -2.80 0.43
C ALA A 142 6.73 -3.39 -0.23
N LEU A 143 6.38 -3.00 -1.46
CA LEU A 143 5.18 -3.47 -2.13
C LEU A 143 5.21 -4.99 -2.39
N HIS A 144 4.14 -5.64 -1.97
CA HIS A 144 3.80 -7.02 -2.30
C HIS A 144 2.28 -7.15 -2.42
N GLN A 145 1.84 -8.15 -3.18
CA GLN A 145 0.42 -8.47 -3.30
C GLN A 145 -0.12 -8.87 -1.92
N ARG A 146 -1.19 -8.18 -1.49
CA ARG A 146 -1.88 -8.46 -0.24
C ARG A 146 -2.87 -9.61 -0.40
N GLU A 147 -3.24 -10.24 0.70
CA GLU A 147 -4.27 -11.28 0.71
C GLU A 147 -5.60 -10.71 0.21
N GLY A 148 -6.24 -11.38 -0.76
CA GLY A 148 -7.46 -10.92 -1.41
C GLY A 148 -7.30 -9.77 -2.42
N GLN A 149 -6.11 -9.20 -2.59
CA GLN A 149 -5.85 -8.16 -3.58
C GLN A 149 -5.74 -8.75 -4.99
N THR A 150 -6.47 -8.17 -5.95
CA THR A 150 -6.39 -8.61 -7.35
C THR A 150 -5.06 -8.20 -7.97
N ILE A 151 -4.65 -8.91 -9.02
CA ILE A 151 -3.42 -8.57 -9.76
C ILE A 151 -3.51 -7.21 -10.42
N GLU A 152 -4.70 -6.82 -10.87
CA GLU A 152 -4.94 -5.50 -11.46
C GLU A 152 -4.73 -4.39 -10.43
N GLN A 153 -5.26 -4.56 -9.21
CA GLN A 153 -5.08 -3.60 -8.12
C GLN A 153 -3.62 -3.52 -7.70
N TYR A 154 -2.95 -4.67 -7.56
CA TYR A 154 -1.54 -4.71 -7.19
C TYR A 154 -0.64 -4.06 -8.25
N ALA A 155 -0.85 -4.37 -9.53
CA ALA A 155 -0.11 -3.74 -10.63
C ALA A 155 -0.31 -2.22 -10.67
N GLN A 156 -1.54 -1.75 -10.42
CA GLN A 156 -1.85 -0.32 -10.37
C GLN A 156 -1.10 0.37 -9.23
N GLU A 157 -1.05 -0.23 -8.05
CA GLU A 157 -0.33 0.29 -6.88
C GLU A 157 1.18 0.37 -7.14
N VAL A 158 1.77 -0.67 -7.75
CA VAL A 158 3.18 -0.67 -8.17
C VAL A 158 3.46 0.46 -9.17
N ALA A 159 2.58 0.64 -10.17
CA ALA A 159 2.71 1.68 -11.18
C ALA A 159 2.58 3.09 -10.59
N GLU A 160 1.67 3.30 -9.64
CA GLU A 160 1.43 4.60 -9.02
C GLU A 160 2.60 5.02 -8.14
N VAL A 161 2.98 4.17 -7.18
CA VAL A 161 4.08 4.47 -6.25
C VAL A 161 5.41 4.58 -7.00
N GLY A 162 5.67 3.68 -7.94
CA GLY A 162 6.91 3.70 -8.71
C GLY A 162 7.03 4.93 -9.62
N ARG A 163 5.96 5.35 -10.31
CA ARG A 163 6.01 6.56 -11.14
C ARG A 163 6.22 7.81 -10.30
N ARG A 164 5.58 7.91 -9.12
CA ARG A 164 5.83 9.00 -8.16
C ARG A 164 7.27 9.00 -7.64
N ALA A 165 7.86 7.82 -7.46
CA ALA A 165 9.26 7.64 -7.07
C ALA A 165 10.28 7.86 -8.22
N GLY A 166 9.82 8.00 -9.46
CA GLY A 166 10.69 8.15 -10.64
C GLY A 166 11.47 6.88 -11.02
N VAL A 167 10.98 5.68 -10.69
CA VAL A 167 11.65 4.41 -11.02
C VAL A 167 11.44 4.03 -12.49
N SER A 168 12.37 3.24 -13.04
CA SER A 168 12.30 2.80 -14.43
C SER A 168 11.21 1.75 -14.68
N GLU A 169 10.75 1.61 -15.93
CA GLU A 169 9.82 0.54 -16.32
C GLU A 169 10.34 -0.86 -15.95
N ARG A 170 11.66 -1.06 -16.09
CA ARG A 170 12.33 -2.29 -15.68
C ARG A 170 12.18 -2.56 -14.18
N ASP A 171 12.30 -1.53 -13.35
CA ASP A 171 12.15 -1.64 -11.89
C ASP A 171 10.69 -1.91 -11.51
N LEU A 172 9.73 -1.30 -12.22
CA LEU A 172 8.31 -1.61 -12.08
C LEU A 172 8.03 -3.10 -12.33
N VAL A 173 8.52 -3.63 -13.46
CA VAL A 173 8.37 -5.04 -13.83
C VAL A 173 9.02 -5.95 -12.80
N ALA A 174 10.25 -5.63 -12.37
CA ALA A 174 10.98 -6.41 -11.37
C ALA A 174 10.27 -6.42 -10.01
N ARG A 175 9.76 -5.27 -9.57
CA ARG A 175 9.02 -5.14 -8.31
C ARG A 175 7.69 -5.88 -8.35
N PHE A 176 6.96 -5.75 -9.46
CA PHE A 176 5.72 -6.48 -9.69
C PHE A 176 5.96 -7.99 -9.63
N ALA A 177 6.91 -8.51 -10.40
CA ALA A 177 7.26 -9.94 -10.40
C ALA A 177 7.68 -10.45 -9.00
N ARG A 178 8.47 -9.67 -8.25
CA ARG A 178 8.96 -10.11 -6.93
C ARG A 178 7.89 -10.09 -5.84
N GLY A 179 6.80 -9.34 -6.02
CA GLY A 179 5.76 -9.20 -5.01
C GLY A 179 4.46 -9.94 -5.28
N ILE A 180 4.29 -10.60 -6.45
CA ILE A 180 3.13 -11.49 -6.68
C ILE A 180 3.22 -12.76 -5.83
N THR A 181 2.06 -13.30 -5.45
CA THR A 181 1.99 -14.52 -4.61
C THR A 181 2.09 -15.82 -5.41
N SER A 182 1.62 -15.84 -6.67
CA SER A 182 1.64 -17.04 -7.51
C SER A 182 3.06 -17.39 -7.97
N LYS A 183 3.52 -18.57 -7.56
CA LYS A 183 4.84 -19.11 -7.94
C LYS A 183 4.92 -19.40 -9.44
N GLN A 184 3.84 -19.89 -10.07
CA GLN A 184 3.84 -20.18 -11.51
C GLN A 184 3.91 -18.89 -12.32
N ALA A 185 3.15 -17.87 -11.91
CA ALA A 185 3.21 -16.54 -12.53
C ALA A 185 4.60 -15.90 -12.40
N TYR A 186 5.24 -16.02 -11.22
CA TYR A 186 6.62 -15.56 -11.03
C TYR A 186 7.62 -16.27 -11.96
N MET A 187 7.51 -17.59 -12.12
CA MET A 187 8.37 -18.34 -13.02
C MET A 187 8.15 -17.94 -14.49
N ALA A 188 6.90 -17.74 -14.91
CA ALA A 188 6.59 -17.29 -16.26
C ALA A 188 7.11 -15.86 -16.56
N MET A 189 7.02 -14.95 -15.59
CA MET A 189 7.59 -13.60 -15.67
C MET A 189 9.10 -13.63 -15.92
N ARG A 190 9.82 -14.56 -15.28
CA ARG A 190 11.27 -14.75 -15.49
C ARG A 190 11.61 -15.35 -16.85
N LEU A 191 10.69 -16.10 -17.46
CA LEU A 191 10.92 -16.76 -18.74
C LEU A 191 10.57 -15.87 -19.92
N GLN A 192 9.47 -15.14 -19.83
CA GLN A 192 9.01 -14.28 -20.93
C GLN A 192 9.64 -12.89 -20.91
N GLU A 193 10.25 -12.49 -19.78
CA GLU A 193 10.91 -11.20 -19.58
C GLU A 193 10.12 -10.02 -20.20
N PRO A 194 8.85 -9.81 -19.80
CA PRO A 194 8.01 -8.81 -20.42
C PRO A 194 8.63 -7.41 -20.25
N PRO A 195 8.73 -6.60 -21.32
CA PRO A 195 9.42 -5.32 -21.30
C PRO A 195 8.66 -4.24 -20.52
N THR A 196 7.36 -4.39 -20.35
CA THR A 196 6.49 -3.40 -19.70
C THR A 196 5.64 -4.02 -18.60
N LEU A 197 5.28 -3.21 -17.60
CA LEU A 197 4.39 -3.61 -16.51
C LEU A 197 3.00 -4.00 -17.05
N ALA A 198 2.56 -3.38 -18.15
CA ALA A 198 1.31 -3.71 -18.81
C ALA A 198 1.31 -5.14 -19.39
N GLU A 199 2.40 -5.53 -20.06
CA GLU A 199 2.59 -6.89 -20.58
C GLU A 199 2.75 -7.91 -19.45
N ALA A 200 3.53 -7.56 -18.43
CA ALA A 200 3.70 -8.35 -17.22
C ALA A 200 2.35 -8.67 -16.55
N ARG A 201 1.53 -7.63 -16.31
CA ARG A 201 0.19 -7.79 -15.76
C ARG A 201 -0.68 -8.69 -16.63
N LYS A 202 -0.70 -8.48 -17.95
CA LYS A 202 -1.49 -9.31 -18.88
C LYS A 202 -1.07 -10.78 -18.83
N LEU A 203 0.23 -11.05 -18.74
CA LEU A 203 0.76 -12.41 -18.61
C LEU A 203 0.31 -13.05 -17.29
N VAL A 204 0.49 -12.36 -16.17
CA VAL A 204 0.12 -12.86 -14.84
C VAL A 204 -1.39 -13.10 -14.73
N SER A 205 -2.24 -12.17 -15.21
CA SER A 205 -3.70 -12.36 -15.20
C SER A 205 -4.13 -13.59 -16.00
N LYS A 206 -3.46 -13.92 -17.12
CA LYS A 206 -3.76 -15.14 -17.89
C LYS A 206 -3.41 -16.41 -17.11
N ILE A 207 -2.26 -16.42 -16.46
CA ILE A 207 -1.78 -17.58 -15.70
C ILE A 207 -2.68 -17.84 -14.49
N MET A 208 -3.03 -16.79 -13.75
CA MET A 208 -3.87 -16.96 -12.55
C MET A 208 -5.28 -17.43 -12.88
N ARG A 209 -5.88 -16.94 -13.98
CA ARG A 209 -7.15 -17.49 -14.48
C ARG A 209 -7.04 -18.97 -14.84
N ALA A 210 -5.97 -19.36 -15.53
CA ALA A 210 -5.75 -20.77 -15.87
C ALA A 210 -5.51 -21.66 -14.63
N GLU A 211 -4.84 -21.13 -13.60
CA GLU A 211 -4.69 -21.81 -12.30
C GLU A 211 -6.05 -22.03 -11.64
N GLU A 212 -6.90 -21.01 -11.58
CA GLU A 212 -8.25 -21.08 -11.00
C GLU A 212 -9.14 -22.09 -11.75
N ASP A 213 -9.16 -22.04 -13.09
CA ASP A 213 -9.94 -22.95 -13.93
C ASP A 213 -9.50 -24.42 -13.73
N PHE A 214 -8.18 -24.66 -13.62
CA PHE A 214 -7.64 -25.99 -13.34
C PHE A 214 -8.02 -26.50 -11.93
N HIS A 215 -8.03 -25.62 -10.93
CA HIS A 215 -8.44 -25.99 -9.57
C HIS A 215 -9.95 -26.28 -9.47
N GLN A 216 -10.79 -25.49 -10.15
CA GLN A 216 -12.23 -25.73 -10.23
C GLN A 216 -12.55 -27.04 -10.93
N SER A 217 -11.85 -27.36 -12.03
CA SER A 217 -11.98 -28.64 -12.74
C SER A 217 -11.59 -29.84 -11.86
N ARG A 218 -10.55 -29.74 -11.03
CA ARG A 218 -10.21 -30.80 -10.06
C ARG A 218 -11.22 -30.94 -8.92
N GLN A 219 -11.84 -29.85 -8.47
CA GLN A 219 -12.82 -29.88 -7.38
C GLN A 219 -14.18 -30.45 -7.82
N SER A 220 -14.60 -30.18 -9.06
CA SER A 220 -15.81 -30.77 -9.64
C SER A 220 -15.68 -32.27 -9.94
N HIS A 221 -14.46 -32.79 -10.08
CA HIS A 221 -14.17 -34.22 -10.21
C HIS A 221 -13.96 -34.91 -8.84
N THR A 222 -14.98 -34.88 -7.97
CA THR A 222 -15.13 -35.78 -6.81
C THR A 222 -16.35 -36.69 -6.97
N SER A 223 -16.47 -37.33 -8.13
CA SER A 223 -17.23 -38.57 -8.34
C SER A 223 -16.69 -39.28 -9.60
N ASN A 224 -16.50 -40.59 -9.52
CA ASN A 224 -15.77 -41.47 -10.47
C ASN A 224 -16.15 -41.35 -11.97
N PRO A 225 -15.29 -41.82 -12.91
CA PRO A 225 -15.03 -41.15 -14.19
C PRO A 225 -15.75 -41.74 -15.41
N LYS A 226 -15.91 -40.91 -16.45
CA LYS A 226 -15.98 -41.33 -17.86
C LYS A 226 -15.35 -40.22 -18.73
N PRO A 227 -14.38 -40.53 -19.62
CA PRO A 227 -13.69 -39.51 -20.38
C PRO A 227 -14.47 -39.23 -21.68
N GLU A 228 -15.39 -38.28 -21.67
CA GLU A 228 -15.76 -37.61 -22.92
C GLU A 228 -14.79 -36.46 -23.15
N LYS A 229 -13.73 -36.78 -23.90
CA LYS A 229 -12.68 -35.82 -24.26
C LYS A 229 -13.25 -34.81 -25.24
N SER A 230 -13.70 -33.65 -24.76
CA SER A 230 -14.03 -32.53 -25.63
C SER A 230 -12.80 -32.14 -26.46
N GLU A 231 -12.98 -31.87 -27.76
CA GLU A 231 -11.91 -31.40 -28.65
C GLU A 231 -11.18 -30.17 -28.09
N VAL A 232 -11.88 -29.36 -27.27
CA VAL A 232 -11.32 -28.19 -26.60
C VAL A 232 -10.37 -28.60 -25.46
N ALA A 233 -10.71 -29.61 -24.66
CA ALA A 233 -9.81 -30.15 -23.64
C ALA A 233 -8.57 -30.80 -24.27
N GLN A 234 -8.74 -31.52 -25.39
CA GLN A 234 -7.62 -32.08 -26.15
C GLN A 234 -6.75 -31.00 -26.79
N SER A 235 -7.34 -29.89 -27.25
CA SER A 235 -6.63 -28.75 -27.82
C SER A 235 -5.84 -27.97 -26.75
N ILE A 236 -6.40 -27.81 -25.55
CA ILE A 236 -5.72 -27.20 -24.40
C ILE A 236 -4.61 -28.11 -23.90
N GLU A 237 -4.85 -29.42 -23.78
CA GLU A 237 -3.84 -30.40 -23.39
C GLU A 237 -2.74 -30.51 -24.45
N ALA A 238 -3.07 -30.41 -25.75
CA ALA A 238 -2.12 -30.33 -26.85
C ALA A 238 -1.31 -29.03 -26.84
N LEU A 239 -1.93 -27.87 -26.53
CA LEU A 239 -1.23 -26.58 -26.42
C LEU A 239 -0.32 -26.54 -25.19
N ILE A 240 -0.78 -27.05 -24.05
CA ILE A 240 0.06 -27.23 -22.85
C ILE A 240 1.20 -28.18 -23.16
N ARG A 241 0.94 -29.29 -23.86
CA ARG A 241 1.96 -30.27 -24.24
C ARG A 241 2.90 -29.75 -25.32
N GLU A 242 2.45 -28.89 -26.22
CA GLU A 242 3.28 -28.23 -27.24
C GLU A 242 4.15 -27.15 -26.59
N ILE A 243 3.62 -26.34 -25.68
CA ILE A 243 4.39 -25.38 -24.88
C ILE A 243 5.38 -26.10 -23.97
N CYS A 244 4.96 -27.19 -23.32
CA CYS A 244 5.82 -28.06 -22.52
C CYS A 244 6.83 -28.84 -23.38
N ASN A 245 6.57 -29.16 -24.65
CA ASN A 245 7.53 -29.81 -25.55
C ASN A 245 8.50 -28.79 -26.17
N LYS A 246 8.04 -27.58 -26.52
CA LYS A 246 8.88 -26.47 -27.01
C LYS A 246 9.87 -26.02 -25.94
N TYR A 247 9.47 -26.10 -24.67
CA TYR A 247 10.30 -25.78 -23.50
C TYR A 247 10.61 -26.99 -22.63
N GLN A 248 10.45 -28.20 -23.16
CA GLN A 248 11.16 -29.36 -22.64
C GLN A 248 12.61 -29.10 -22.99
N MET A 249 13.28 -28.47 -22.04
CA MET A 249 14.66 -28.78 -21.71
C MET A 249 14.80 -30.29 -21.80
N SER A 250 15.26 -30.76 -22.96
CA SER A 250 15.78 -32.10 -23.23
C SER A 250 15.86 -32.98 -21.99
N GLY A 251 14.80 -33.72 -21.66
CA GLY A 251 14.78 -34.76 -20.60
C GLY A 251 15.76 -34.59 -19.43
N ARG A 252 15.87 -33.41 -18.82
CA ARG A 252 16.78 -33.17 -17.70
C ARG A 252 15.97 -32.78 -16.48
N GLN A 253 15.90 -33.75 -15.57
CA GLN A 253 15.43 -33.65 -14.19
C GLN A 253 15.78 -32.29 -13.60
N THR A 254 14.85 -31.67 -12.88
CA THR A 254 15.16 -30.46 -12.11
C THR A 254 16.30 -30.77 -11.13
N PRO A 255 17.16 -29.79 -10.76
CA PRO A 255 18.25 -30.04 -9.82
C PRO A 255 17.79 -30.69 -8.50
N SER A 256 16.61 -30.31 -7.99
CA SER A 256 16.00 -30.95 -6.82
C SER A 256 15.59 -32.40 -7.06
N GLU A 257 15.07 -32.73 -8.24
CA GLU A 257 14.75 -34.13 -8.60
C GLU A 257 16.01 -34.97 -8.77
N PHE A 258 17.05 -34.41 -9.39
CA PHE A 258 18.35 -35.07 -9.47
C PHE A 258 18.90 -35.38 -8.07
N LEU A 259 18.88 -34.40 -7.15
CA LEU A 259 19.34 -34.60 -5.77
C LEU A 259 18.51 -35.65 -5.03
N LYS A 260 17.18 -35.66 -5.20
CA LYS A 260 16.31 -36.70 -4.64
C LYS A 260 16.66 -38.09 -5.17
N GLN A 261 17.09 -38.21 -6.43
CA GLN A 261 17.51 -39.48 -7.00
C GLN A 261 18.88 -39.97 -6.53
N LEU A 262 19.67 -39.10 -5.89
CA LEU A 262 20.96 -39.50 -5.32
C LEU A 262 20.81 -40.14 -3.93
N ILE A 263 19.68 -39.95 -3.25
CA ILE A 263 19.44 -40.52 -1.93
C ILE A 263 19.54 -42.05 -2.02
N GLY A 264 20.28 -42.65 -1.08
CA GLY A 264 20.61 -44.07 -1.03
C GLY A 264 21.67 -44.55 -2.03
N LYS A 265 22.29 -43.64 -2.81
CA LYS A 265 23.33 -44.01 -3.79
C LYS A 265 24.72 -43.60 -3.33
N PRO A 266 25.78 -44.30 -3.80
CA PRO A 266 27.15 -43.87 -3.63
C PRO A 266 27.42 -42.54 -4.35
N VAL A 267 27.87 -41.54 -3.61
CA VAL A 267 28.19 -40.20 -4.10
C VAL A 267 29.59 -39.79 -3.68
N MET A 268 30.13 -38.81 -4.40
CA MET A 268 31.31 -38.06 -4.00
C MET A 268 30.94 -36.59 -3.81
N VAL A 269 31.30 -36.04 -2.64
CA VAL A 269 31.11 -34.66 -2.23
C VAL A 269 32.47 -33.98 -2.19
N LYS A 270 32.70 -33.01 -3.08
CA LYS A 270 33.90 -32.19 -3.09
C LYS A 270 33.72 -31.01 -2.16
N LEU A 271 34.64 -30.80 -1.22
CA LEU A 271 34.64 -29.62 -0.37
C LEU A 271 35.40 -28.45 -0.99
N ASN A 272 35.11 -27.23 -0.54
CA ASN A 272 35.86 -26.02 -0.89
C ASN A 272 37.35 -26.10 -0.49
N SER A 273 37.69 -26.93 0.50
CA SER A 273 39.07 -27.21 0.91
C SER A 273 39.84 -28.09 -0.08
N GLY A 274 39.17 -28.65 -1.10
CA GLY A 274 39.75 -29.61 -2.03
C GLY A 274 39.72 -31.07 -1.58
N LEU A 275 39.19 -31.37 -0.39
CA LEU A 275 38.96 -32.74 0.08
C LEU A 275 37.75 -33.39 -0.61
N ASP A 276 37.82 -34.70 -0.88
CA ASP A 276 36.69 -35.48 -1.38
C ASP A 276 36.15 -36.38 -0.28
N TYR A 277 34.85 -36.34 -0.02
CA TYR A 277 34.17 -37.30 0.83
C TYR A 277 33.34 -38.24 -0.04
N ARG A 278 33.49 -39.55 0.15
CA ARG A 278 32.76 -40.58 -0.60
C ARG A 278 31.96 -41.43 0.36
N GLY A 279 30.69 -41.68 0.06
CA GLY A 279 29.80 -42.45 0.92
C GLY A 279 28.42 -42.63 0.29
N ILE A 280 27.52 -43.28 1.01
CA ILE A 280 26.11 -43.43 0.63
C ILE A 280 25.36 -42.18 1.10
N LEU A 281 24.65 -41.51 0.18
CA LEU A 281 23.87 -40.32 0.55
C LEU A 281 22.63 -40.72 1.38
N ALA A 282 22.64 -40.45 2.68
CA ALA A 282 21.51 -40.75 3.56
C ALA A 282 20.41 -39.68 3.44
N CYS A 283 20.78 -38.40 3.53
CA CYS A 283 19.83 -37.30 3.35
C CYS A 283 20.52 -36.00 2.90
N LEU A 284 19.71 -35.10 2.34
CA LEU A 284 20.14 -33.76 1.95
C LEU A 284 18.97 -32.77 2.11
N ASP A 285 19.25 -31.56 2.59
CA ASP A 285 18.25 -30.51 2.79
C ASP A 285 18.31 -29.39 1.73
N GLY A 286 17.40 -28.40 1.86
CA GLY A 286 17.35 -27.24 0.97
C GLY A 286 18.55 -26.28 1.06
N TYR A 287 19.44 -26.48 2.03
CA TYR A 287 20.69 -25.74 2.21
C TYR A 287 21.92 -26.56 1.79
N LEU A 288 21.72 -27.73 1.17
CA LEU A 288 22.76 -28.68 0.77
C LEU A 288 23.57 -29.24 1.94
N ASN A 289 23.03 -29.27 3.17
CA ASN A 289 23.63 -30.06 4.23
C ASN A 289 23.50 -31.55 3.88
N VAL A 290 24.59 -32.31 4.00
CA VAL A 290 24.70 -33.68 3.51
C VAL A 290 24.94 -34.63 4.67
N ALA A 291 24.13 -35.67 4.80
CA ALA A 291 24.46 -36.81 5.63
C ALA A 291 24.94 -37.97 4.74
N LEU A 292 26.12 -38.49 5.04
CA LEU A 292 26.72 -39.63 4.36
C LEU A 292 26.89 -40.80 5.34
N GLU A 293 26.58 -42.00 4.88
CA GLU A 293 26.91 -43.26 5.55
C GLU A 293 28.12 -43.91 4.87
N GLN A 294 28.85 -44.75 5.60
CA GLN A 294 30.04 -45.47 5.09
C GLN A 294 31.07 -44.52 4.45
N THR A 295 31.29 -43.39 5.10
CA THR A 295 32.03 -42.26 4.57
C THR A 295 33.54 -42.47 4.65
N GLU A 296 34.21 -42.17 3.54
CA GLU A 296 35.65 -42.18 3.38
C GLU A 296 36.13 -40.81 2.87
N GLU A 297 37.20 -40.29 3.46
CA GLU A 297 37.84 -39.05 3.03
C GLU A 297 39.05 -39.34 2.16
N TYR A 298 39.15 -38.59 1.06
CA TYR A 298 40.27 -38.64 0.14
C TYR A 298 40.88 -37.24 0.00
N ALA A 299 42.20 -37.17 0.09
CA ALA A 299 42.98 -35.99 -0.26
C ALA A 299 43.87 -36.34 -1.46
N ASN A 300 43.78 -35.57 -2.54
CA ASN A 300 44.52 -35.82 -3.79
C ASN A 300 44.34 -37.26 -4.34
N GLY A 301 43.15 -37.82 -4.17
CA GLY A 301 42.82 -39.18 -4.61
C GLY A 301 43.32 -40.32 -3.72
N GLN A 302 44.06 -40.02 -2.64
CA GLN A 302 44.49 -41.02 -1.65
C GLN A 302 43.54 -41.07 -0.47
N LEU A 303 43.17 -42.28 -0.04
CA LEU A 303 42.35 -42.50 1.16
C LEU A 303 43.11 -41.99 2.39
N LYS A 304 42.51 -41.04 3.11
CA LYS A 304 43.05 -40.50 4.36
C LYS A 304 42.44 -41.19 5.56
N GLN A 305 41.11 -41.27 5.61
CA GLN A 305 40.40 -41.72 6.80
C GLN A 305 39.02 -42.28 6.45
N LYS A 306 38.51 -43.18 7.30
CA LYS A 306 37.13 -43.68 7.26
C LYS A 306 36.38 -43.16 8.48
N TYR A 307 35.19 -42.63 8.27
CA TYR A 307 34.37 -41.99 9.30
C TYR A 307 33.07 -42.75 9.60
N GLY A 308 32.64 -43.67 8.73
CA GLY A 308 31.31 -44.29 8.87
C GLY A 308 30.24 -43.25 8.60
N ASP A 309 29.55 -42.76 9.63
CA ASP A 309 28.53 -41.74 9.46
C ASP A 309 29.15 -40.35 9.55
N ALA A 310 28.89 -39.51 8.55
CA ALA A 310 29.45 -38.17 8.46
C ALA A 310 28.38 -37.15 8.08
N PHE A 311 28.43 -35.98 8.73
CA PHE A 311 27.57 -34.85 8.42
C PHE A 311 28.42 -33.69 7.88
N ILE A 312 28.09 -33.22 6.69
CA ILE A 312 28.80 -32.16 5.97
C ILE A 312 27.87 -30.96 5.85
N ARG A 313 28.34 -29.81 6.33
CA ARG A 313 27.59 -28.55 6.24
C ARG A 313 27.60 -27.99 4.81
N GLY A 314 26.44 -27.56 4.30
CA GLY A 314 26.24 -27.19 2.90
C GLY A 314 27.09 -26.04 2.39
N ASN A 315 27.45 -25.07 3.24
CA ASN A 315 28.34 -23.96 2.85
C ASN A 315 29.79 -24.42 2.56
N ASN A 316 30.17 -25.65 2.93
CA ASN A 316 31.48 -26.21 2.64
C ASN A 316 31.50 -27.05 1.35
N VAL A 317 30.33 -27.32 0.75
CA VAL A 317 30.18 -28.18 -0.43
C VAL A 317 30.46 -27.36 -1.70
N LEU A 318 31.37 -27.86 -2.53
CA LEU A 318 31.66 -27.33 -3.86
C LEU A 318 30.77 -27.99 -4.93
N TYR A 319 30.74 -29.33 -4.96
CA TYR A 319 29.82 -30.09 -5.82
C TYR A 319 29.56 -31.50 -5.29
N ILE A 320 28.46 -32.10 -5.76
CA ILE A 320 28.09 -33.49 -5.52
C ILE A 320 28.05 -34.22 -6.87
N SER A 321 28.63 -35.41 -6.92
CA SER A 321 28.65 -36.24 -8.14
C SER A 321 28.35 -37.70 -7.81
N THR A 322 27.77 -38.43 -8.77
CA THR A 322 27.60 -39.88 -8.65
C THR A 322 28.95 -40.57 -8.74
N GLN A 323 29.18 -41.56 -7.89
CA GLN A 323 30.37 -42.39 -8.04
C GLN A 323 30.16 -43.32 -9.24
N LYS A 324 31.03 -43.21 -10.27
CA LYS A 324 31.02 -44.17 -11.38
C LYS A 324 31.30 -45.56 -10.81
N ARG A 325 30.42 -46.52 -11.05
CA ARG A 325 30.73 -47.94 -10.83
C ARG A 325 31.96 -48.27 -11.66
N ARG A 326 33.04 -48.70 -11.01
CA ARG A 326 34.11 -49.43 -11.71
C ARG A 326 33.47 -50.74 -12.15
N ALA A 327 33.30 -50.91 -13.45
CA ALA A 327 32.90 -52.19 -14.05
C ALA A 327 34.04 -53.20 -13.90
#